data_AF-A0A2D6FLA6-F1
#
_entry.id   AF-A0A2D6FLA6-F1
#
_cell.length_a   1.000
_cell.length_b   1.000
_cell.length_c   1.000
_cell.angle_alpha   90.00
_cell.angle_beta   90.00
_cell.angle_gamma   90.00
#
_symmetry.space_group_name_H-M   'P 1'
#
loop_
_entity.id
_entity.type
_entity.pdbx_description
1 polymer ?
#
loop_
_entity_poly.entity_id
_entity_poly.type
_entity_poly.pdbx_seq_one_letter_code
_entity_poly.pdbx_strand_id
1 'polypeptide(L)' 'MSDILNCLFCESPHVEVVHDVDELSDYHFVRCQACGAHGPEGGTKLAAVVRWNNPKRGRPE' A
#
# COMPACT_ATOMS: atom_id res chain seq x y z
N MET A 1 16.40 -4.75 0.85
CA MET A 1 15.08 -4.33 1.36
C MET A 1 14.40 -3.60 0.22
N SER A 2 13.14 -3.88 -0.09
CA SER A 2 12.42 -3.11 -1.12
C SER A 2 11.95 -1.79 -0.50
N ASP A 3 12.49 -0.67 -0.98
CA ASP A 3 12.05 0.66 -0.58
C ASP A 3 10.58 0.89 -1.00
N ILE A 4 9.78 1.49 -0.12
CA ILE A 4 8.40 1.87 -0.42
C ILE A 4 8.46 3.18 -1.21
N LEU A 5 7.83 3.22 -2.39
CA LEU A 5 7.81 4.44 -3.20
C LEU A 5 6.96 5.52 -2.53
N ASN A 6 7.33 6.78 -2.77
CA ASN A 6 6.55 7.94 -2.36
C ASN A 6 5.11 7.83 -2.83
N CYS A 7 4.21 8.52 -2.13
CA CYS A 7 2.81 8.56 -2.51
C CYS A 7 2.63 9.11 -3.93
N LEU A 8 1.97 8.35 -4.81
CA LEU A 8 1.72 8.77 -6.18
C LEU A 8 0.74 9.95 -6.30
N PHE A 9 0.00 10.28 -5.24
CA PHE A 9 -1.01 11.34 -5.24
C PHE A 9 -0.46 12.70 -4.79
N CYS A 10 0.38 12.71 -3.76
CA CYS A 10 0.92 13.93 -3.17
C CYS A 10 2.45 14.01 -3.16
N GLU A 11 3.11 13.01 -3.77
CA GLU A 11 4.57 12.87 -3.88
C GLU A 11 5.32 12.82 -2.55
N SER A 12 4.58 12.73 -1.43
CA SER A 12 5.15 12.71 -0.09
C SER A 12 5.91 11.41 0.17
N PRO A 13 7.11 11.48 0.76
CA PRO A 13 7.86 10.31 1.21
C PRO A 13 7.29 9.71 2.50
N HIS A 14 6.29 10.36 3.13
CA HIS A 14 5.66 9.87 4.36
C HIS A 14 4.64 8.78 4.05
N VAL A 15 5.14 7.58 3.78
CA VAL A 15 4.37 6.35 3.53
C VAL A 15 4.77 5.27 4.52
N GLU A 16 3.81 4.48 4.97
CA GLU A 16 4.04 3.37 5.90
C GLU A 16 3.22 2.15 5.50
N VAL A 17 3.64 0.96 5.96
CA VAL A 17 2.82 -0.25 5.85
C VAL A 17 2.02 -0.40 7.13
N VAL A 18 0.71 -0.39 6.98
CA VAL A 18 -0.25 -0.68 8.04
C VAL A 18 -0.56 -2.18 7.98
N HIS A 19 -0.57 -2.82 9.14
CA HIS A 19 -1.08 -4.17 9.34
C HIS A 19 -2.42 -4.02 10.03
N ASP A 20 -3.47 -4.55 9.40
CA ASP A 20 -4.83 -4.52 9.94
C ASP A 20 -5.33 -5.96 10.11
N VAL A 21 -6.00 -6.17 11.22
CA VAL A 21 -6.49 -7.49 11.65
C VAL A 21 -7.93 -7.30 12.05
N ASP A 22 -8.82 -7.63 11.12
CA ASP A 22 -10.25 -7.75 11.38
C ASP A 22 -10.56 -9.20 11.79
N GLU A 23 -11.72 -9.43 12.41
CA GLU A 23 -12.16 -10.75 12.91
C GLU A 23 -12.15 -11.85 11.82
N LEU A 24 -12.12 -11.46 10.55
CA LEU A 24 -12.18 -12.35 9.39
C LEU A 24 -10.93 -12.32 8.50
N SER A 25 -10.03 -11.34 8.66
CA SER A 25 -8.93 -11.10 7.72
C SER A 25 -7.70 -10.49 8.39
N ASP A 26 -6.53 -11.07 8.09
CA ASP A 26 -5.22 -10.51 8.39
C ASP A 26 -4.62 -9.97 7.08
N TYR A 27 -4.44 -8.65 6.99
CA TYR A 27 -3.96 -8.02 5.75
C TYR A 27 -3.07 -6.81 6.02
N HIS A 28 -2.22 -6.52 5.04
CA HIS A 28 -1.31 -5.39 5.07
C HIS A 28 -1.62 -4.46 3.91
N PHE A 29 -1.51 -3.16 4.10
CA PHE A 29 -1.63 -2.17 3.02
C PHE A 29 -0.67 -1.00 3.25
N VAL A 30 -0.34 -0.27 2.19
CA VAL A 30 0.49 0.95 2.32
C VAL A 30 -0.42 2.16 2.47
N ARG A 31 -0.10 3.07 3.39
CA ARG A 31 -0.83 4.32 3.59
C ARG A 31 0.13 5.50 3.53
N CYS A 32 -0.30 6.58 2.87
CA CYS A 32 0.34 7.88 2.94
C CYS A 32 -0.17 8.68 4.14
N GLN A 33 0.75 9.12 5.01
CA GLN A 33 0.43 9.93 6.18
C GLN A 33 0.14 11.40 5.83
N ALA A 34 0.61 11.89 4.68
CA ALA A 34 0.41 13.28 4.28
C ALA A 34 -0.98 13.55 3.71
N CYS A 35 -1.43 12.73 2.74
CA CYS A 35 -2.74 12.92 2.08
C CYS A 35 -3.80 11.89 2.50
N GLY A 36 -3.44 10.87 3.27
CA GLY A 36 -4.35 9.81 3.69
C GLY A 36 -4.63 8.73 2.65
N ALA A 37 -4.06 8.82 1.44
CA ALA A 37 -4.26 7.81 0.40
C ALA A 37 -3.75 6.43 0.83
N HIS A 38 -4.48 5.37 0.49
CA HIS A 38 -4.12 3.98 0.80
C HIS A 38 -3.98 3.11 -0.46
N GLY A 39 -3.15 2.09 -0.33
CA GLY A 39 -2.87 1.12 -1.37
C GLY A 39 -3.75 -0.11 -1.29
N PRO A 40 -3.66 -0.98 -2.31
CA PRO A 40 -4.30 -2.29 -2.27
C PRO A 40 -3.73 -3.18 -1.16
N GLU A 41 -4.60 -4.04 -0.63
CA GLU A 41 -4.28 -5.01 0.40
C GLU A 41 -3.36 -6.13 -0.14
N GLY A 42 -2.52 -6.65 0.74
CA GLY A 42 -1.69 -7.82 0.51
C GLY A 42 -1.60 -8.67 1.77
N GLY A 43 -1.60 -10.00 1.63
CA GLY A 43 -1.51 -10.92 2.76
C GLY A 43 -0.15 -10.91 3.48
N THR A 44 0.82 -10.12 3.02
CA THR A 44 2.10 -9.88 3.71
C THR A 44 2.55 -8.45 3.50
N LYS A 45 3.40 -7.94 4.40
CA LYS A 45 4.06 -6.64 4.26
C LYS A 45 4.72 -6.44 2.87
N LEU A 46 5.42 -7.47 2.38
CA LEU A 46 6.08 -7.39 1.07
C LEU A 46 5.06 -7.33 -0.07
N ALA A 47 3.98 -8.13 -0.01
CA ALA A 47 2.94 -8.08 -1.01
C ALA A 47 2.25 -6.71 -1.06
N ALA A 48 1.98 -6.08 0.08
CA ALA A 48 1.43 -4.73 0.16
C ALA A 48 2.34 -3.70 -0.53
N VAL A 49 3.65 -3.73 -0.22
CA VAL A 49 4.64 -2.83 -0.83
C VAL A 49 4.76 -3.06 -2.33
N VAL A 50 4.81 -4.32 -2.78
CA VAL A 50 4.90 -4.64 -4.21
C VAL A 50 3.69 -4.12 -4.97
N ARG A 51 2.48 -4.26 -4.41
CA ARG A 51 1.23 -3.77 -5.03
C ARG A 51 1.10 -2.26 -4.98
N TRP A 52 1.61 -1.60 -3.94
CA TRP A 52 1.70 -0.14 -3.88
C TRP A 52 2.68 0.43 -4.91
N ASN A 53 3.86 -0.19 -5.03
CA ASN A 53 4.90 0.24 -5.96
C ASN A 53 4.55 -0.11 -7.42
N ASN A 54 3.77 -1.18 -7.61
CA ASN A 54 3.25 -1.59 -8.90
C ASN A 54 1.74 -1.65 -8.79
N PRO A 55 1.04 -0.49 -8.75
CA PRO A 55 -0.38 -0.49 -8.94
C PRO A 55 -0.55 -0.94 -10.38
N LYS A 56 -0.74 -2.25 -10.61
CA LYS A 56 -1.12 -2.76 -11.92
C LYS A 56 -2.27 -1.86 -12.31
N ARG A 57 -2.06 -1.04 -13.35
CA ARG A 57 -3.14 -0.35 -14.04
C ARG A 57 -4.17 -1.43 -14.25
N GLY A 58 -5.22 -1.44 -13.44
CA GLY A 58 -6.38 -2.27 -13.70
C GLY A 58 -6.80 -1.85 -15.07
N ARG A 59 -6.45 -2.65 -16.08
CA ARG A 59 -7.19 -2.57 -17.32
C ARG A 59 -8.61 -2.94 -16.89
N PRO A 60 -9.60 -2.08 -17.11
CA PRO A 60 -10.96 -2.57 -17.11
C PRO A 60 -11.00 -3.64 -18.22
N GLU A 61 -11.23 -4.87 -17.83
CA GLU A 61 -11.74 -5.92 -18.71
C GLU A 61 -13.16 -6.26 -18.27
#